data_AF-A0A7S4J3C7-F1
#
_entry.id   AF-A0A7S4J3C7-F1
#
_cell.length_a   1.000
_cell.length_b   1.000
_cell.length_c   1.000
_cell.angle_alpha   90.00
_cell.angle_beta   90.00
_cell.angle_gamma   90.00
#
_symmetry.space_group_name_H-M   'P 1'
#
loop_
_entity.id
_entity.type
_entity.pdbx_description
1 polymer ?
#
loop_
_entity_poly.entity_id
_entity_poly.type
_entity_poly.pdbx_seq_one_letter_code
_entity_poly.pdbx_strand_id
1 'polypeptide(L)'
;MAQTLLHEIFSAKLESDHRLPIFRFEVPYDGGVTYGVLAPEVLFWTQLICIVLIEAAFGCIISALVYNQIVCRRGSTSSFLVGYGIVIPACLLFPYYLIATLDLRNKILKFAASAIVPNLTLFRCMEAMYGFSPPGTEKTSKQHMIYSASAMEICFDPKTGRPAPAKLSDTLQRLMHFMKYIVILGLYKSAFAPYGYEPFHEQISDDSMQRPWYRYLNVSHMGNNLIAAILLQLYLTAFCSGLIALTHLAGIKVNDVMKNPLFESTSPSGEKLQRRKSMNKVQAIFFTLTSAIDFTN
;
A
#
# COMPACT_ATOMS: atom_id res chain seq x y z
N MET A 1 -19.15 13.16 20.14
CA MET A 1 -19.53 13.31 18.71
C MET A 1 -18.62 12.51 17.78
N ALA A 2 -17.30 12.78 17.74
CA ALA A 2 -16.38 12.04 16.85
C ALA A 2 -16.33 10.51 17.10
N GLN A 3 -16.33 10.08 18.37
CA GLN A 3 -16.35 8.65 18.71
C GLN A 3 -17.64 7.94 18.24
N THR A 4 -18.79 8.60 18.37
CA THR A 4 -20.09 8.06 17.94
C THR A 4 -20.12 7.87 16.42
N LEU A 5 -19.62 8.86 15.66
CA LEU A 5 -19.54 8.78 14.20
C LEU A 5 -18.61 7.66 13.74
N LEU A 6 -17.43 7.52 14.35
CA LEU A 6 -16.51 6.42 14.03
C LEU A 6 -17.14 5.07 14.34
N HIS A 7 -17.79 4.93 15.50
CA HIS A 7 -18.47 3.70 15.87
C HIS A 7 -19.56 3.33 14.86
N GLU A 8 -20.33 4.30 14.36
CA GLU A 8 -21.34 4.06 13.32
C GLU A 8 -20.71 3.62 12.00
N ILE A 9 -19.67 4.32 11.53
CA ILE A 9 -18.96 3.99 10.28
C ILE A 9 -18.35 2.58 10.34
N PHE A 10 -17.76 2.19 11.48
CA PHE A 10 -17.06 0.90 11.66
C PHE A 10 -17.93 -0.20 12.29
N SER A 11 -19.24 0.04 12.43
CA SER A 11 -20.20 -0.97 12.88
C SER A 11 -20.36 -2.11 11.86
N ALA A 12 -20.35 -1.77 10.57
CA ALA A 12 -20.35 -2.74 9.49
C ALA A 12 -18.94 -3.33 9.29
N LYS A 13 -18.80 -4.63 9.54
CA LYS A 13 -17.49 -5.30 9.53
C LYS A 13 -16.98 -5.71 8.15
N LEU A 14 -17.87 -5.74 7.15
CA LEU A 14 -17.56 -6.07 5.75
C LEU A 14 -16.74 -7.37 5.62
N GLU A 15 -17.09 -8.39 6.41
CA GLU A 15 -16.44 -9.70 6.37
C GLU A 15 -16.80 -10.47 5.10
N SER A 16 -18.07 -10.37 4.71
CA SER A 16 -18.65 -10.99 3.52
C SER A 16 -19.24 -9.94 2.60
N ASP A 17 -19.08 -10.17 1.29
CA ASP A 17 -19.67 -9.32 0.26
C ASP A 17 -21.09 -9.80 -0.05
N HIS A 18 -22.09 -9.03 0.39
CA HIS A 18 -23.50 -9.31 0.17
C HIS A 18 -24.11 -8.50 -0.97
N ARG A 19 -23.29 -7.78 -1.74
CA ARG A 19 -23.79 -6.92 -2.82
C ARG A 19 -24.45 -7.74 -3.90
N LEU A 20 -25.56 -7.22 -4.41
CA LEU A 20 -26.20 -7.74 -5.61
C LEU A 20 -25.54 -7.13 -6.86
N PRO A 21 -25.34 -7.91 -7.92
CA PRO A 21 -24.81 -7.37 -9.17
C PRO A 21 -25.83 -6.42 -9.81
N ILE A 22 -25.34 -5.25 -10.24
CA ILE A 22 -26.12 -4.25 -10.98
C ILE A 22 -26.47 -4.80 -12.36
N PHE A 23 -25.51 -5.49 -12.98
CA PHE A 23 -25.64 -6.05 -14.32
C PHE A 23 -25.22 -7.51 -14.28
N ARG A 24 -26.04 -8.38 -14.87
CA ARG A 24 -25.75 -9.82 -15.01
C ARG A 24 -25.66 -10.16 -16.49
N PHE A 25 -24.74 -11.03 -16.85
CA PHE A 25 -24.64 -11.58 -18.20
C PHE A 25 -24.22 -13.04 -18.14
N GLU A 26 -24.70 -13.83 -19.09
CA GLU A 26 -24.38 -15.26 -19.19
C GLU A 26 -23.39 -15.49 -20.33
N VAL A 27 -22.41 -16.36 -20.09
CA VAL A 27 -21.45 -16.76 -21.12
C VAL A 27 -21.88 -18.13 -21.66
N PRO A 28 -22.33 -18.23 -22.92
CA PRO A 28 -22.98 -19.44 -23.43
C PRO A 28 -22.06 -20.67 -23.52
N TYR A 29 -20.74 -20.48 -23.54
CA TYR A 29 -19.75 -21.57 -23.69
C TYR A 29 -19.31 -22.20 -22.36
N ASP A 30 -19.71 -21.65 -21.22
CA ASP A 30 -19.27 -22.08 -19.88
C ASP A 30 -20.44 -22.70 -19.09
N GLY A 31 -21.26 -23.54 -19.73
CA GLY A 31 -22.38 -24.22 -19.07
C GLY A 31 -23.47 -23.29 -18.52
N GLY A 32 -23.56 -22.04 -19.00
CA GLY A 32 -24.55 -21.06 -18.53
C GLY A 32 -24.17 -20.33 -17.24
N VAL A 33 -22.87 -20.26 -16.88
CA VAL A 33 -22.42 -19.47 -15.73
C VAL A 33 -22.80 -17.99 -15.92
N THR A 34 -23.49 -17.45 -14.92
CA THR A 34 -23.88 -16.04 -14.86
C THR A 34 -22.81 -15.22 -14.15
N TYR A 35 -22.29 -14.21 -14.83
CA TYR A 35 -21.36 -13.23 -14.27
C TYR A 35 -22.11 -11.96 -13.88
N GLY A 36 -21.65 -11.31 -12.81
CA GLY A 36 -22.27 -10.10 -12.27
C GLY A 36 -21.28 -8.95 -12.08
N VAL A 37 -21.65 -7.74 -12.48
CA VAL A 37 -20.90 -6.51 -12.17
C VAL A 37 -21.46 -5.91 -10.88
N LEU A 38 -20.62 -5.84 -9.84
CA LEU A 38 -20.99 -5.32 -8.53
C LEU A 38 -20.71 -3.82 -8.43
N ALA A 39 -21.62 -3.06 -7.82
CA ALA A 39 -21.41 -1.66 -7.47
C ALA A 39 -20.27 -1.54 -6.45
N PRO A 40 -19.44 -0.47 -6.44
CA PRO A 40 -18.52 -0.23 -5.35
C PRO A 40 -19.27 -0.06 -4.01
N GLU A 41 -18.81 -0.73 -2.96
CA GLU A 41 -19.36 -0.59 -1.61
C GLU A 41 -18.91 0.76 -1.03
N VAL A 42 -19.79 1.76 -1.00
CA VAL A 42 -19.43 3.13 -0.56
C VAL A 42 -18.89 3.11 0.86
N LEU A 43 -19.48 2.29 1.75
CA LEU A 43 -19.07 2.20 3.15
C LEU A 43 -17.64 1.70 3.31
N PHE A 44 -17.20 0.74 2.47
CA PHE A 44 -15.82 0.27 2.44
C PHE A 44 -14.84 1.43 2.14
N TRP A 45 -15.15 2.23 1.13
CA TRP A 45 -14.31 3.36 0.75
C TRP A 45 -14.29 4.45 1.82
N THR A 46 -15.43 4.72 2.46
CA THR A 46 -15.50 5.64 3.60
C THR A 46 -14.63 5.16 4.75
N GLN A 47 -14.72 3.89 5.15
CA GLN A 47 -13.87 3.29 6.19
C GLN A 47 -12.38 3.40 5.83
N LEU A 48 -12.02 3.10 4.58
CA LEU A 48 -10.64 3.20 4.10
C LEU A 48 -10.12 4.63 4.17
N ILE A 49 -10.91 5.63 3.73
CA ILE A 49 -10.54 7.05 3.83
C ILE A 49 -10.34 7.46 5.29
N CYS A 50 -11.24 7.04 6.20
CA CYS A 50 -11.11 7.32 7.63
C CYS A 50 -9.81 6.75 8.20
N ILE A 51 -9.45 5.50 7.86
CA ILE A 51 -8.18 4.88 8.27
C ILE A 51 -7.00 5.72 7.77
N VAL A 52 -6.96 6.04 6.47
CA VAL A 52 -5.87 6.83 5.87
C VAL A 52 -5.73 8.20 6.53
N LEU A 53 -6.84 8.85 6.91
CA LEU A 53 -6.80 10.14 7.60
C LEU A 53 -6.26 10.01 9.03
N ILE A 54 -6.67 8.98 9.77
CA ILE A 54 -6.15 8.70 11.12
C ILE A 54 -4.64 8.41 11.05
N GLU A 55 -4.23 7.59 10.09
CA GLU A 55 -2.82 7.29 9.84
C GLU A 55 -2.02 8.54 9.47
N ALA A 56 -2.53 9.39 8.57
CA ALA A 56 -1.87 10.64 8.19
C ALA A 56 -1.70 11.58 9.38
N ALA A 57 -2.70 11.67 10.27
CA ALA A 57 -2.61 12.44 11.50
C ALA A 57 -1.53 11.89 12.44
N PHE A 58 -1.49 10.57 12.64
CA PHE A 58 -0.44 9.89 13.40
C PHE A 58 0.95 10.17 12.80
N GLY A 59 1.11 9.99 11.49
CA GLY A 59 2.36 10.26 10.77
C GLY A 59 2.84 11.70 10.92
N CYS A 60 1.92 12.69 10.93
CA CYS A 60 2.25 14.09 11.18
C CYS A 60 2.79 14.31 12.61
N ILE A 61 2.15 13.70 13.62
CA ILE A 61 2.58 13.79 15.03
C ILE A 61 3.98 13.19 15.20
N ILE A 62 4.18 11.97 14.68
CA ILE A 62 5.48 11.29 14.76
C ILE A 62 6.54 12.07 13.99
N SER A 63 6.23 12.60 12.81
CA SER A 63 7.19 13.39 12.03
C SER A 63 7.61 14.68 12.75
N ALA A 64 6.67 15.37 13.42
CA ALA A 64 7.02 16.52 14.24
C ALA A 64 7.98 16.15 15.38
N LEU A 65 7.76 14.99 16.02
CA LEU A 65 8.66 14.46 17.04
C LEU A 65 10.05 14.13 16.46
N VAL A 66 10.10 13.42 15.33
CA VAL A 66 11.34 13.08 14.61
C VAL A 66 12.11 14.33 14.22
N TYR A 67 11.44 15.36 13.69
CA TYR A 67 12.10 16.60 13.32
C TYR A 67 12.78 17.26 14.52
N ASN A 68 12.02 17.47 15.61
CA ASN A 68 12.51 18.20 16.77
C ASN A 68 13.57 17.43 17.57
N GLN A 69 13.42 16.11 17.72
CA GLN A 69 14.29 15.31 18.59
C GLN A 69 15.41 14.59 17.85
N ILE A 70 15.23 14.30 16.56
CA ILE A 70 16.20 13.53 15.76
C ILE A 70 16.90 14.45 14.77
N VAL A 71 16.17 15.14 13.90
CA VAL A 71 16.77 15.97 12.84
C VAL A 71 17.55 17.15 13.45
N CYS A 72 16.94 17.91 14.36
CA CYS A 72 17.59 19.06 15.00
C CYS A 72 18.75 18.67 15.95
N ARG A 73 18.84 17.40 16.36
CA ARG A 73 19.86 16.90 17.32
C ARG A 73 20.65 15.72 16.77
N ARG A 74 20.78 15.65 15.44
CA ARG A 74 21.39 14.52 14.74
C ARG A 74 22.81 14.25 15.24
N GLY A 75 23.15 12.97 15.36
CA GLY A 75 24.47 12.53 15.82
C GLY A 75 24.61 12.48 17.34
N SER A 76 23.59 12.92 18.10
CA SER A 76 23.56 12.74 19.56
C SER A 76 23.02 11.36 19.96
N THR A 77 23.49 10.80 21.08
CA THR A 77 22.93 9.57 21.67
C THR A 77 21.44 9.71 21.97
N SER A 78 20.99 10.91 22.37
CA SER A 78 19.58 11.21 22.63
C SER A 78 18.70 10.99 21.39
N SER A 79 19.18 11.35 20.18
CA SER A 79 18.42 11.14 18.94
C SER A 79 18.14 9.66 18.67
N PHE A 80 19.12 8.78 18.89
CA PHE A 80 18.98 7.33 18.73
C PHE A 80 18.08 6.71 19.81
N LEU A 81 18.18 7.18 21.06
CA LEU A 81 17.31 6.75 22.15
C LEU A 81 15.84 7.08 21.86
N VAL A 82 15.55 8.28 21.34
CA VAL A 82 14.18 8.66 20.94
C VAL A 82 13.71 7.83 19.74
N GLY A 83 14.54 7.65 18.73
CA GLY A 83 14.19 6.88 17.54
C GLY A 83 13.88 5.41 17.86
N TYR A 84 14.84 4.70 18.45
CA TYR A 84 14.69 3.27 18.77
C TYR A 84 13.82 2.99 19.99
N GLY A 85 13.81 3.88 20.99
CA GLY A 85 13.09 3.66 22.24
C GLY A 85 11.65 4.16 22.25
N ILE A 86 11.29 5.13 21.40
CA ILE A 86 9.96 5.74 21.40
C ILE A 86 9.31 5.64 20.02
N VAL A 87 9.94 6.20 18.99
CA VAL A 87 9.30 6.34 17.67
C VAL A 87 9.04 4.98 17.02
N ILE A 88 10.06 4.13 16.94
CA ILE A 88 9.93 2.81 16.30
C ILE A 88 8.92 1.92 17.04
N PRO A 89 8.97 1.76 18.38
CA PRO A 89 7.95 1.03 19.12
C PRO A 89 6.54 1.59 18.93
N ALA A 90 6.38 2.91 18.93
CA ALA A 90 5.07 3.53 18.68
C ALA A 90 4.52 3.18 17.29
N CYS A 91 5.36 3.23 16.24
CA CYS A 91 4.98 2.81 14.89
C CYS A 91 4.62 1.31 14.83
N LEU A 92 5.30 0.45 15.58
CA LEU A 92 5.01 -0.98 15.60
C LEU A 92 3.72 -1.31 16.36
N LEU A 93 3.42 -0.60 17.45
CA LEU A 93 2.24 -0.84 18.29
C LEU A 93 0.97 -0.20 17.75
N PHE A 94 1.09 0.94 17.05
CA PHE A 94 -0.05 1.71 16.57
C PHE A 94 -1.04 0.90 15.69
N PRO A 95 -0.60 0.09 14.70
CA PRO A 95 -1.51 -0.76 13.93
C PRO A 95 -2.40 -1.66 14.78
N TYR A 96 -1.81 -2.32 15.78
CA TYR A 96 -2.55 -3.25 16.66
C TYR A 96 -3.58 -2.51 17.48
N TYR A 97 -3.20 -1.34 18.02
CA TYR A 97 -4.12 -0.49 18.76
C TYR A 97 -5.28 0.00 17.88
N LEU A 98 -4.98 0.43 16.65
CA LEU A 98 -5.98 0.91 15.69
C LEU A 98 -6.95 -0.20 15.27
N ILE A 99 -6.44 -1.39 14.95
CA ILE A 99 -7.24 -2.57 14.58
C ILE A 99 -8.16 -2.99 15.75
N ALA A 100 -7.63 -3.04 16.97
CA ALA A 100 -8.41 -3.41 18.15
C ALA A 100 -9.48 -2.36 18.49
N THR A 101 -9.13 -1.07 18.43
CA THR A 101 -10.03 0.03 18.80
C THR A 101 -11.19 0.18 17.82
N LEU A 102 -10.94 0.00 16.52
CA LEU A 102 -11.98 0.07 15.49
C LEU A 102 -12.66 -1.29 15.24
N ASP A 103 -12.21 -2.36 15.90
CA ASP A 103 -12.62 -3.75 15.65
C ASP A 103 -12.68 -4.04 14.14
N LEU A 104 -11.54 -3.80 13.47
CA LEU A 104 -11.40 -4.04 12.03
C LEU A 104 -11.36 -5.55 11.80
N ARG A 105 -12.27 -6.07 10.98
CA ARG A 105 -12.33 -7.50 10.65
C ARG A 105 -11.98 -7.78 9.19
N ASN A 106 -12.33 -6.86 8.29
CA ASN A 106 -11.95 -6.92 6.90
C ASN A 106 -10.42 -6.94 6.72
N LYS A 107 -9.89 -7.96 6.02
CA LYS A 107 -8.46 -8.17 5.82
C LYS A 107 -7.77 -7.00 5.09
N ILE A 108 -8.45 -6.38 4.12
CA ILE A 108 -7.90 -5.26 3.35
C ILE A 108 -7.79 -4.01 4.23
N LEU A 109 -8.78 -3.75 5.09
CA LEU A 109 -8.72 -2.61 6.02
C LEU A 109 -7.66 -2.81 7.10
N LYS A 110 -7.51 -4.05 7.62
CA LYS A 110 -6.39 -4.40 8.53
C LYS A 110 -5.04 -4.15 7.86
N PHE A 111 -4.89 -4.59 6.61
CA PHE A 111 -3.68 -4.35 5.82
C PHE A 111 -3.42 -2.86 5.63
N ALA A 112 -4.42 -2.07 5.25
CA ALA A 112 -4.26 -0.63 5.10
C ALA A 112 -3.78 0.01 6.41
N ALA A 113 -4.44 -0.30 7.53
CA ALA A 113 -4.13 0.23 8.86
C ALA A 113 -2.75 -0.18 9.43
N SER A 114 -2.13 -1.24 8.89
CA SER A 114 -0.84 -1.73 9.37
C SER A 114 0.32 -1.45 8.43
N ALA A 115 0.07 -1.48 7.13
CA ALA A 115 1.13 -1.53 6.13
C ALA A 115 1.73 -0.17 5.80
N ILE A 116 0.92 0.89 5.72
CA ILE A 116 1.28 2.08 4.95
C ILE A 116 2.09 3.05 5.81
N VAL A 117 1.39 3.86 6.60
CA VAL A 117 2.03 4.98 7.30
C VAL A 117 2.94 4.52 8.43
N PRO A 118 2.59 3.50 9.25
CA PRO A 118 3.45 3.09 10.37
C PRO A 118 4.81 2.56 9.90
N ASN A 119 4.83 1.69 8.88
CA ASN A 119 6.08 1.17 8.31
C ASN A 119 6.87 2.27 7.59
N LEU A 120 6.20 3.11 6.78
CA LEU A 120 6.88 4.21 6.12
C LEU A 120 7.50 5.17 7.12
N THR A 121 6.77 5.54 8.17
CA THR A 121 7.25 6.44 9.23
C THR A 121 8.43 5.82 9.97
N LEU A 122 8.42 4.51 10.23
CA LEU A 122 9.56 3.77 10.77
C LEU A 122 10.79 3.92 9.86
N PHE A 123 10.66 3.65 8.55
CA PHE A 123 11.76 3.83 7.60
C PHE A 123 12.24 5.29 7.51
N ARG A 124 11.32 6.26 7.50
CA ARG A 124 11.65 7.69 7.49
C ARG A 124 12.37 8.13 8.77
N CYS A 125 12.00 7.58 9.92
CA CYS A 125 12.71 7.80 11.17
C CYS A 125 14.15 7.29 11.07
N MET A 126 14.37 6.09 10.50
CA MET A 126 15.71 5.56 10.27
C MET A 126 16.51 6.43 9.29
N GLU A 127 15.91 6.84 8.16
CA GLU A 127 16.55 7.78 7.22
C GLU A 127 16.98 9.07 7.95
N ALA A 128 16.13 9.62 8.81
CA ALA A 128 16.43 10.82 9.57
C ALA A 128 17.54 10.62 10.62
N MET A 129 17.58 9.48 11.31
CA MET A 129 18.63 9.15 12.28
C MET A 129 20.00 9.05 11.61
N TYR A 130 20.07 8.40 10.45
CA TYR A 130 21.32 8.16 9.73
C TYR A 130 21.68 9.25 8.72
N GLY A 131 20.86 10.29 8.57
CA GLY A 131 21.13 11.40 7.66
C GLY A 131 20.97 11.05 6.17
N PHE A 132 20.14 10.06 5.85
CA PHE A 132 19.81 9.64 4.48
C PHE A 132 18.55 10.29 3.91
N SER A 133 17.95 11.24 4.63
CA SER A 133 16.80 11.99 4.13
C SER A 133 17.15 12.76 2.85
N PRO A 134 16.25 12.81 1.85
CA PRO A 134 16.47 13.56 0.62
C PRO A 134 16.74 15.06 0.88
N PRO A 135 17.57 15.71 0.06
CA PRO A 135 17.86 17.12 0.21
C PRO A 135 16.58 17.97 0.09
N GLY A 136 16.44 18.96 0.97
CA GLY A 136 15.27 19.84 1.03
C GLY A 136 14.18 19.42 2.01
N THR A 137 14.12 18.14 2.39
CA THR A 137 13.10 17.64 3.34
C THR A 137 13.27 18.21 4.75
N GLU A 138 14.51 18.51 5.15
CA GLU A 138 14.86 18.89 6.53
C GLU A 138 15.00 20.40 6.75
N LYS A 139 14.79 21.22 5.72
CA LYS A 139 14.96 22.69 5.84
C LYS A 139 13.96 23.31 6.81
N THR A 140 12.76 22.74 6.91
CA THR A 140 11.71 23.21 7.81
C THR A 140 10.93 22.03 8.39
N SER A 141 10.39 22.17 9.60
CA SER A 141 9.54 21.15 10.22
C SER A 141 8.35 20.78 9.34
N LYS A 142 7.72 21.77 8.71
CA LYS A 142 6.60 21.56 7.78
C LYS A 142 6.98 20.67 6.59
N GLN A 143 8.13 20.91 5.96
CA GLN A 143 8.56 20.09 4.83
C GLN A 143 8.87 18.66 5.26
N HIS A 144 9.45 18.49 6.45
CA HIS A 144 9.71 17.18 7.01
C HIS A 144 8.40 16.44 7.30
N MET A 145 7.41 17.12 7.91
CA MET A 145 6.07 16.59 8.15
C MET A 145 5.39 16.12 6.87
N ILE A 146 5.39 16.95 5.83
CA ILE A 146 4.77 16.58 4.55
C ILE A 146 5.50 15.36 3.95
N TYR A 147 6.84 15.34 3.99
CA TYR A 147 7.63 14.22 3.47
C TYR A 147 7.41 12.90 4.23
N SER A 148 7.36 12.96 5.57
CA SER A 148 7.19 11.76 6.39
C SER A 148 5.75 11.25 6.41
N ALA A 149 4.76 12.14 6.40
CA ALA A 149 3.35 11.76 6.42
C ALA A 149 2.83 11.31 5.04
N SER A 150 3.52 11.70 3.96
CA SER A 150 3.17 11.26 2.62
C SER A 150 3.54 9.79 2.41
N ALA A 151 2.55 8.98 2.05
CA ALA A 151 2.76 7.59 1.66
C ALA A 151 3.63 7.45 0.38
N MET A 152 3.70 8.53 -0.41
CA MET A 152 4.42 8.58 -1.68
C MET A 152 5.64 9.48 -1.60
N GLU A 153 6.66 9.18 -2.40
CA GLU A 153 7.86 10.01 -2.48
C GLU A 153 7.55 11.34 -3.17
N ILE A 154 7.70 12.43 -2.42
CA ILE A 154 7.42 13.78 -2.90
C ILE A 154 8.55 14.27 -3.80
N CYS A 155 8.20 14.88 -4.93
CA CYS A 155 9.15 15.59 -5.76
C CYS A 155 9.50 16.94 -5.11
N PHE A 156 10.77 17.14 -4.78
CA PHE A 156 11.27 18.47 -4.40
C PHE A 156 11.91 19.13 -5.61
N ASP A 157 11.61 20.41 -5.82
CA ASP A 157 12.31 21.20 -6.83
C ASP A 157 13.76 21.44 -6.39
N PRO A 158 14.77 21.06 -7.19
CA PRO A 158 16.18 21.19 -6.81
C PRO A 158 16.61 22.63 -6.56
N LYS A 159 15.96 23.63 -7.19
CA LYS A 159 16.35 25.04 -7.03
C LYS A 159 15.80 25.63 -5.73
N THR A 160 14.52 25.41 -5.45
CA THR A 160 13.84 26.00 -4.29
C THR A 160 13.91 25.10 -3.04
N GLY A 161 14.09 23.80 -3.22
CA GLY A 161 13.96 22.79 -2.17
C GLY A 161 12.56 22.74 -1.57
N ARG A 162 11.53 23.18 -2.30
CA ARG A 162 10.13 23.09 -1.90
C ARG A 162 9.45 21.92 -2.62
N PRO A 163 8.38 21.34 -2.06
CA PRO A 163 7.54 20.38 -2.78
C PRO A 163 7.07 20.99 -4.10
N ALA A 164 7.27 20.27 -5.20
CA ALA A 164 6.84 20.72 -6.51
C ALA A 164 5.29 20.69 -6.56
N PRO A 165 4.63 21.77 -7.00
CA PRO A 165 3.18 21.78 -7.10
C PRO A 165 2.70 20.82 -8.20
N ALA A 166 1.61 20.11 -7.94
CA ALA A 166 0.94 19.29 -8.95
C ALA A 166 0.15 20.18 -9.93
N LYS A 167 0.20 19.86 -11.23
CA LYS A 167 -0.65 20.49 -12.24
C LYS A 167 -2.01 19.78 -12.29
N LEU A 168 -3.07 20.51 -12.61
CA LEU A 168 -4.41 19.93 -12.76
C LEU A 168 -4.45 18.86 -13.86
N SER A 169 -3.74 19.09 -14.98
CA SER A 169 -3.59 18.11 -16.06
C SER A 169 -3.00 16.79 -15.57
N ASP A 170 -1.93 16.87 -14.77
CA ASP A 170 -1.23 15.71 -14.24
C ASP A 170 -2.16 14.97 -13.25
N THR A 171 -2.88 15.71 -12.42
CA THR A 171 -3.84 15.17 -11.45
C THR A 171 -4.95 14.38 -12.14
N LEU A 172 -5.55 14.95 -13.18
CA LEU A 172 -6.60 14.27 -13.97
C LEU A 172 -6.05 13.00 -14.63
N GLN A 173 -4.84 13.06 -15.19
CA GLN A 173 -4.17 11.90 -15.75
C GLN A 173 -3.96 10.79 -14.71
N ARG A 174 -3.52 11.13 -13.50
CA ARG A 174 -3.36 10.16 -12.40
C ARG A 174 -4.69 9.55 -11.94
N LEU A 175 -5.75 10.35 -11.90
CA LEU A 175 -7.08 9.87 -11.56
C LEU A 175 -7.60 8.88 -12.61
N MET A 176 -7.47 9.20 -13.90
CA MET A 176 -7.84 8.29 -14.99
C MET A 176 -7.02 7.00 -14.95
N HIS A 177 -5.73 7.10 -14.66
CA HIS A 177 -4.86 5.94 -14.50
C HIS A 177 -5.31 5.04 -13.34
N PHE A 178 -5.64 5.62 -12.19
CA PHE A 178 -6.19 4.88 -11.05
C PHE A 178 -7.51 4.17 -11.44
N MET A 179 -8.45 4.88 -12.08
CA MET A 179 -9.72 4.29 -12.53
C MET A 179 -9.51 3.13 -13.51
N LYS A 180 -8.56 3.25 -14.43
CA LYS A 180 -8.18 2.16 -15.34
C LYS A 180 -7.75 0.90 -14.57
N TYR A 181 -6.92 1.04 -13.53
CA TYR A 181 -6.49 -0.10 -12.72
C TYR A 181 -7.61 -0.71 -11.88
N ILE A 182 -8.56 0.10 -11.39
CA ILE A 182 -9.76 -0.42 -10.72
C ILE A 182 -10.58 -1.30 -11.67
N VAL A 183 -10.76 -0.86 -12.93
CA VAL A 183 -11.45 -1.66 -13.95
C VAL A 183 -10.69 -2.95 -14.26
N ILE A 184 -9.38 -2.88 -14.51
CA ILE A 184 -8.55 -4.07 -14.79
C ILE A 184 -8.60 -5.07 -13.63
N LEU A 185 -8.45 -4.58 -12.40
CA LEU A 185 -8.51 -5.42 -11.20
C LEU A 185 -9.89 -6.06 -11.05
N GLY A 186 -10.96 -5.31 -11.31
CA GLY A 186 -12.33 -5.84 -11.33
C GLY A 186 -12.50 -6.96 -12.34
N LEU A 187 -12.08 -6.75 -13.58
CA LEU A 187 -12.12 -7.77 -14.63
C LEU A 187 -11.30 -9.01 -14.27
N TYR A 188 -10.09 -8.81 -13.74
CA TYR A 188 -9.23 -9.91 -13.31
C TYR A 188 -9.88 -10.74 -12.21
N LYS A 189 -10.43 -10.08 -11.18
CA LYS A 189 -11.15 -10.78 -10.10
C LYS A 189 -12.36 -11.53 -10.64
N SER A 190 -13.14 -10.92 -11.53
CA SER A 190 -14.30 -11.58 -12.13
C SER A 190 -13.92 -12.80 -12.96
N ALA A 191 -12.80 -12.76 -13.68
CA ALA A 191 -12.32 -13.88 -14.49
C ALA A 191 -11.85 -15.07 -13.64
N PHE A 192 -11.18 -14.81 -12.51
CA PHE A 192 -10.58 -15.87 -11.68
C PHE A 192 -11.40 -16.27 -10.45
N ALA A 193 -12.43 -15.51 -10.08
CA ALA A 193 -13.30 -15.82 -8.94
C ALA A 193 -13.99 -17.20 -9.04
N PRO A 194 -14.52 -17.64 -10.20
CA PRO A 194 -15.15 -18.98 -10.31
C PRO A 194 -14.18 -20.12 -9.99
N TYR A 195 -12.88 -19.91 -10.21
CA TYR A 195 -11.84 -20.90 -9.95
C TYR A 195 -11.23 -20.79 -8.56
N GLY A 196 -11.77 -19.93 -7.67
CA GLY A 196 -11.17 -19.67 -6.36
C GLY A 196 -9.76 -19.10 -6.44
N TYR A 197 -9.39 -18.47 -7.56
CA TYR A 197 -8.02 -18.03 -7.90
C TYR A 197 -7.00 -19.16 -8.11
N GLU A 198 -7.45 -20.41 -8.30
CA GLU A 198 -6.64 -21.60 -8.57
C GLU A 198 -7.14 -22.35 -9.82
N PRO A 199 -7.00 -21.77 -11.04
CA PRO A 199 -7.57 -22.39 -12.24
C PRO A 199 -6.85 -23.66 -12.70
N PHE A 200 -5.61 -23.89 -12.25
CA PHE A 200 -4.90 -25.11 -12.58
C PHE A 200 -5.14 -26.13 -11.47
N HIS A 201 -5.89 -27.18 -11.79
CA HIS A 201 -6.20 -28.23 -10.82
C HIS A 201 -4.91 -28.88 -10.30
N GLU A 202 -4.75 -28.87 -8.99
CA GLU A 202 -3.67 -29.55 -8.28
C GLU A 202 -4.20 -30.86 -7.71
N GLN A 203 -3.65 -32.01 -8.13
CA GLN A 203 -3.98 -33.34 -7.57
C GLN A 203 -3.32 -33.53 -6.20
N ILE A 204 -3.65 -32.69 -5.23
CA ILE A 204 -3.02 -32.71 -3.92
C ILE A 204 -4.07 -33.05 -2.87
N SER A 205 -3.97 -34.26 -2.30
CA SER A 205 -4.63 -34.60 -1.05
C SER A 205 -3.90 -33.93 0.12
N ASP A 206 -4.65 -33.27 0.99
CA ASP A 206 -4.18 -32.38 2.06
C ASP A 206 -3.31 -33.03 3.16
N ASP A 207 -2.59 -32.14 3.88
CA ASP A 207 -2.05 -32.27 5.25
C ASP A 207 -0.64 -32.78 5.58
N SER A 208 0.17 -33.31 4.66
CA SER A 208 1.55 -33.66 5.05
C SER A 208 2.52 -32.46 4.90
N MET A 209 2.96 -31.90 6.03
CA MET A 209 4.04 -30.88 6.13
C MET A 209 5.39 -31.37 5.54
N GLN A 210 5.49 -32.67 5.22
CA GLN A 210 6.64 -33.33 4.61
C GLN A 210 6.55 -33.37 3.07
N ARG A 211 6.26 -32.24 2.43
CA ARG A 211 6.25 -32.18 0.96
C ARG A 211 7.70 -32.13 0.43
N PRO A 212 8.07 -33.00 -0.51
CA PRO A 212 9.38 -32.89 -1.14
C PRO A 212 9.43 -31.63 -2.01
N TRP A 213 10.54 -30.88 -1.92
CA TRP A 213 10.68 -29.54 -2.49
C TRP A 213 10.41 -29.45 -4.01
N TYR A 214 10.66 -30.53 -4.77
CA TYR A 214 10.44 -30.54 -6.23
C TYR A 214 8.96 -30.40 -6.61
N ARG A 215 8.02 -30.68 -5.69
CA ARG A 215 6.58 -30.49 -5.97
C ARG A 215 6.19 -29.01 -6.07
N TYR A 216 6.94 -28.11 -5.45
CA TYR A 216 6.75 -26.66 -5.65
C TYR A 216 7.09 -26.21 -7.08
N LEU A 217 7.79 -27.06 -7.85
CA LEU A 217 8.10 -26.82 -9.26
C LEU A 217 7.05 -27.41 -10.23
N ASN A 218 5.94 -27.95 -9.71
CA ASN A 218 4.84 -28.39 -10.57
C ASN A 218 4.29 -27.18 -11.34
N VAL A 219 4.14 -27.31 -12.66
CA VAL A 219 3.67 -26.25 -13.55
C VAL A 219 2.29 -25.72 -13.12
N SER A 220 1.38 -26.57 -12.66
CA SER A 220 0.07 -26.13 -12.15
C SER A 220 0.22 -25.21 -10.94
N HIS A 221 1.07 -25.60 -9.99
CA HIS A 221 1.33 -24.83 -8.77
C HIS A 221 2.04 -23.51 -9.06
N MET A 222 3.04 -23.53 -9.93
CA MET A 222 3.70 -22.32 -10.41
C MET A 222 2.71 -21.40 -11.15
N GLY A 223 1.78 -21.97 -11.91
CA GLY A 223 0.71 -21.23 -12.60
C GLY A 223 -0.25 -20.53 -11.64
N ASN A 224 -0.74 -21.24 -10.61
CA ASN A 224 -1.61 -20.67 -9.58
C ASN A 224 -0.89 -19.57 -8.79
N ASN A 225 0.36 -19.82 -8.38
CA ASN A 225 1.19 -18.81 -7.72
C ASN A 225 1.44 -17.58 -8.60
N LEU A 226 1.65 -17.77 -9.91
CA LEU A 226 1.80 -16.65 -10.84
C LEU A 226 0.53 -15.80 -10.92
N ILE A 227 -0.64 -16.43 -10.95
CA ILE A 227 -1.94 -15.74 -10.93
C ILE A 227 -2.11 -14.95 -9.63
N ALA A 228 -1.85 -15.56 -8.48
CA ALA A 228 -1.88 -14.88 -7.19
C ALA A 228 -0.89 -13.70 -7.13
N ALA A 229 0.32 -13.88 -7.67
CA ALA A 229 1.33 -12.82 -7.75
C ALA A 229 0.91 -11.67 -8.67
N ILE A 230 0.30 -11.96 -9.82
CA ILE A 230 -0.26 -10.93 -10.72
C ILE A 230 -1.39 -10.18 -10.02
N LEU A 231 -2.29 -10.88 -9.34
CA LEU A 231 -3.37 -10.27 -8.57
C LEU A 231 -2.82 -9.32 -7.49
N LEU A 232 -1.83 -9.78 -6.72
CA LEU A 232 -1.15 -8.96 -5.71
C LEU A 232 -0.51 -7.72 -6.35
N GLN A 233 0.21 -7.88 -7.47
CA GLN A 233 0.82 -6.77 -8.19
C GLN A 233 -0.22 -5.76 -8.69
N LEU A 234 -1.38 -6.24 -9.18
CA LEU A 234 -2.48 -5.37 -9.59
C LEU A 234 -3.08 -4.60 -8.41
N TYR A 235 -3.28 -5.25 -7.26
CA TYR A 235 -3.72 -4.57 -6.03
C TYR A 235 -2.73 -3.49 -5.62
N LEU A 236 -1.43 -3.81 -5.55
CA LEU A 236 -0.39 -2.85 -5.19
C LEU A 236 -0.32 -1.69 -6.17
N THR A 237 -0.47 -1.96 -7.47
CA THR A 237 -0.44 -0.92 -8.51
C THR A 237 -1.66 -0.02 -8.43
N ALA A 238 -2.87 -0.57 -8.29
CA ALA A 238 -4.10 0.19 -8.11
C ALA A 238 -4.03 1.04 -6.84
N PHE A 239 -3.60 0.44 -5.74
CA PHE A 239 -3.43 1.10 -4.45
C PHE A 239 -2.43 2.25 -4.51
N CYS A 240 -1.22 2.00 -5.05
CA CYS A 240 -0.22 3.06 -5.25
C CYS A 240 -0.73 4.16 -6.18
N SER A 241 -1.41 3.81 -7.28
CA SER A 241 -1.98 4.81 -8.19
C SER A 241 -3.04 5.67 -7.49
N GLY A 242 -3.84 5.09 -6.60
CA GLY A 242 -4.83 5.81 -5.79
C GLY A 242 -4.17 6.81 -4.84
N LEU A 243 -3.14 6.39 -4.10
CA LEU A 243 -2.37 7.27 -3.21
C LEU A 243 -1.67 8.41 -3.97
N ILE A 244 -1.11 8.13 -5.16
CA ILE A 244 -0.52 9.16 -6.03
C ILE A 244 -1.59 10.17 -6.44
N ALA A 245 -2.77 9.72 -6.89
CA ALA A 245 -3.87 10.59 -7.28
C ALA A 245 -4.35 11.46 -6.11
N LEU A 246 -4.51 10.88 -4.92
CA LEU A 246 -4.88 11.62 -3.70
C LEU A 246 -3.84 12.68 -3.33
N THR A 247 -2.55 12.37 -3.45
CA THR A 247 -1.48 13.33 -3.14
C THR A 247 -1.42 14.47 -4.17
N HIS A 248 -1.70 14.17 -5.44
CA HIS A 248 -1.85 15.19 -6.48
C HIS A 248 -3.08 16.08 -6.26
N LEU A 249 -4.19 15.52 -5.81
CA LEU A 249 -5.38 16.29 -5.40
C LEU A 249 -5.08 17.24 -4.23
N ALA A 250 -4.17 16.85 -3.33
CA ALA A 250 -3.64 17.74 -2.29
C ALA A 250 -2.67 18.82 -2.83
N GLY A 251 -2.43 18.87 -4.15
CA GLY A 251 -1.59 19.87 -4.82
C GLY A 251 -0.10 19.54 -4.81
N ILE A 252 0.30 18.32 -4.42
CA ILE A 252 1.70 17.93 -4.26
C ILE A 252 2.10 16.93 -5.34
N LYS A 253 3.16 17.25 -6.08
CA LYS A 253 3.71 16.33 -7.08
C LYS A 253 4.54 15.23 -6.40
N VAL A 254 4.25 14.00 -6.77
CA VAL A 254 4.98 12.81 -6.30
C VAL A 254 5.64 12.07 -7.45
N ASN A 255 6.70 11.32 -7.14
CA ASN A 255 7.39 10.43 -8.06
C ASN A 255 6.51 9.20 -8.36
N ASP A 256 6.68 8.65 -9.55
CA ASP A 256 6.10 7.36 -9.89
C ASP A 256 6.69 6.24 -9.04
N VAL A 257 5.81 5.45 -8.44
CA VAL A 257 6.16 4.25 -7.68
C VAL A 257 6.14 3.04 -8.60
N MET A 258 7.10 2.14 -8.43
CA MET A 258 7.20 0.89 -9.21
C MET A 258 7.27 1.12 -10.72
N LYS A 259 8.23 1.92 -11.21
CA LYS A 259 8.57 1.91 -12.65
C LYS A 259 8.94 0.50 -13.03
N ASN A 260 8.20 -0.09 -13.95
CA ASN A 260 8.27 -1.52 -14.24
C ASN A 260 9.60 -1.83 -14.94
N PRO A 261 10.63 -2.32 -14.24
CA PRO A 261 11.95 -2.46 -14.85
C PRO A 261 11.95 -3.57 -15.90
N LEU A 262 11.01 -4.52 -15.82
CA LEU A 262 10.95 -5.65 -16.73
C LEU A 262 10.37 -5.27 -18.10
N PHE A 263 9.41 -4.34 -18.13
CA PHE A 263 8.69 -4.00 -19.36
C PHE A 263 8.99 -2.60 -19.89
N GLU A 264 9.49 -1.68 -19.06
CA GLU A 264 9.85 -0.31 -19.47
C GLU A 264 11.36 -0.12 -19.68
N SER A 265 12.18 -1.14 -19.40
CA SER A 265 13.61 -1.06 -19.70
C SER A 265 13.83 -1.18 -21.20
N THR A 266 14.14 -0.05 -21.84
CA THR A 266 14.52 0.00 -23.26
C THR A 266 15.99 -0.39 -23.49
N SER A 267 16.78 -0.61 -22.44
CA SER A 267 18.20 -0.99 -22.54
C SER A 267 18.75 -1.64 -21.26
N PRO A 268 19.57 -2.70 -21.37
CA PRO A 268 20.23 -3.36 -20.23
C PRO A 268 21.12 -2.44 -19.37
N SER A 269 21.65 -1.35 -19.94
CA SER A 269 22.47 -0.38 -19.20
C SER A 269 21.62 0.64 -18.42
N GLY A 270 20.45 1.02 -18.97
CA GLY A 270 19.45 1.83 -18.27
C GLY A 270 18.87 1.09 -17.05
N GLU A 271 18.69 -0.22 -17.20
CA GLU A 271 18.19 -1.10 -16.14
C GLU A 271 19.07 -1.09 -14.89
N LYS A 272 20.41 -1.13 -15.05
CA LYS A 272 21.35 -1.12 -13.90
C LYS A 272 21.31 0.19 -13.11
N LEU A 273 21.14 1.32 -13.79
CA LEU A 273 21.08 2.63 -13.16
C LEU A 273 19.73 2.86 -12.46
N GLN A 274 18.64 2.37 -13.06
CA GLN A 274 17.28 2.49 -12.55
C GLN A 274 17.00 1.52 -11.40
N ARG A 275 17.59 0.31 -11.43
CA ARG A 275 17.60 -0.62 -10.29
C ARG A 275 18.30 0.00 -9.08
N ARG A 276 19.46 0.64 -9.24
CA ARG A 276 20.17 1.27 -8.10
C ARG A 276 19.36 2.34 -7.35
N LYS A 277 18.43 3.04 -8.01
CA LYS A 277 17.63 4.10 -7.37
C LYS A 277 16.28 3.62 -6.82
N SER A 278 15.68 2.57 -7.39
CA SER A 278 14.31 2.15 -7.04
C SER A 278 14.22 0.95 -6.10
N MET A 279 15.26 0.09 -6.05
CA MET A 279 15.17 -1.21 -5.39
C MET A 279 15.16 -1.12 -3.84
N ASN A 280 15.77 -0.09 -3.24
CA ASN A 280 16.00 -0.08 -1.78
C ASN A 280 14.77 0.27 -0.92
N LYS A 281 13.79 1.04 -1.42
CA LYS A 281 12.64 1.46 -0.59
C LYS A 281 11.39 0.59 -0.77
N VAL A 282 11.14 0.12 -1.99
CA VAL A 282 9.94 -0.69 -2.30
C VAL A 282 10.10 -2.14 -1.83
N GLN A 283 11.31 -2.73 -1.93
CA GLN A 283 11.56 -4.09 -1.42
C GLN A 283 11.47 -4.17 0.11
N ALA A 284 11.85 -3.11 0.84
CA ALA A 284 11.74 -3.07 2.29
C ALA A 284 10.28 -3.06 2.77
N ILE A 285 9.40 -2.34 2.06
CA ILE A 285 7.95 -2.42 2.28
C ILE A 285 7.47 -3.84 1.97
N PHE A 286 7.86 -4.41 0.82
CA PHE A 286 7.43 -5.74 0.41
C PHE A 286 7.83 -6.86 1.38
N PHE A 287 9.05 -6.85 1.93
CA PHE A 287 9.52 -7.85 2.89
C PHE A 287 8.74 -7.79 4.21
N THR A 288 8.34 -6.59 4.62
CA THR A 288 7.49 -6.36 5.81
C THR A 288 6.03 -6.74 5.53
N LEU A 289 5.57 -6.62 4.28
CA LEU A 289 4.23 -7.02 3.86
C LEU A 289 4.04 -8.54 3.84
N THR A 290 5.03 -9.30 3.37
CA THR A 290 4.97 -10.78 3.38
C THR A 290 4.96 -11.34 4.78
N SER A 291 5.74 -10.79 5.72
CA SER A 291 5.70 -11.23 7.12
C SER A 291 4.38 -10.88 7.80
N ALA A 292 3.77 -9.72 7.50
CA ALA A 292 2.48 -9.33 8.09
C ALA A 292 1.30 -10.20 7.63
N ILE A 293 1.34 -10.74 6.40
CA ILE A 293 0.29 -11.61 5.87
C ILE A 293 0.35 -13.00 6.54
N ASP A 294 1.55 -13.53 6.80
CA ASP A 294 1.73 -14.83 7.46
C ASP A 294 1.28 -14.86 8.93
N PHE A 295 1.21 -13.70 9.60
CA PHE A 295 0.74 -13.59 11.00
C PHE A 295 -0.78 -13.53 11.18
N THR A 296 -1.57 -13.63 10.10
CA THR A 296 -3.04 -13.51 10.15
C THR A 296 -3.82 -14.75 9.74
N ASN A 297 -3.16 -15.91 9.68
CA ASN A 297 -3.82 -17.21 9.72
C ASN A 297 -3.91 -17.72 11.16
#